data_AF-A0A8U0HQK9-F1
#
_entry.id   AF-A0A8U0HQK9-F1
#
_cell.length_a   1.000
_cell.length_b   1.000
_cell.length_c   1.000
_cell.angle_alpha   90.00
_cell.angle_beta   90.00
_cell.angle_gamma   90.00
#
_symmetry.space_group_name_H-M   'P 1'
#
loop_
_entity.id
_entity.type
_entity.pdbx_description
1 polymer ?
#
loop_
_entity_poly.entity_id
_entity_poly.type
_entity_poly.pdbx_seq_one_letter_code
_entity_poly.pdbx_strand_id
1 'polypeptide(L)'
;MKYAVAVVAAVCVVAGVSTGALAYLGDGDDLSTVDELLGPTDITAADTDGDGLTDGTELDRATDPTVADADADDLNDGREVSAGTDPAVADTDTDGLDDGVELSSETNPVGADTDADGLDDGPEVNEYGTAPDDSDTDGDGLPDREEVTARSTDPAQADTDADGLGDAAEANQRPTNPTRSDTDGDGLADGAEVNDRATDPTVADTDGDNLDDGPEVSEYGTAPDDSDTDGDRFRDGIEARAGSVLSAADPLRKDVFLELDYMRGTTVPEEKLEKVERAFANAPVENPDGSRGISLHVDVSDSPVAPAKNTSLSEYARTYYQSEYDTRGYGYYHALLVREVPDRGAGNRVGLTSTGVDGMIVEHRPSRVRVAKTVMHELGHNLGLHPGEHRGIDSYAVKPERYPSVMNYHRLGRCDCHYDYSDGSNASGDFDDWAHIASALDERAPNASAAPSLVG
;
A
#
# COMPACT_ATOMS: atom_id res chain seq x y z
N MET A 1 -17.19 31.81 81.29
CA MET A 1 -17.20 32.21 82.72
C MET A 1 -17.58 30.97 83.52
N LYS A 2 -16.80 30.41 84.44
CA LYS A 2 -15.56 30.78 85.13
C LYS A 2 -14.97 29.49 85.74
N TYR A 3 -13.68 29.55 85.99
CA TYR A 3 -12.88 28.73 86.93
C TYR A 3 -12.09 27.55 86.36
N ALA A 4 -10.84 27.89 86.04
CA ALA A 4 -9.67 27.05 86.16
C ALA A 4 -9.58 26.34 87.54
N VAL A 5 -8.73 25.30 87.56
CA VAL A 5 -8.26 24.48 88.70
C VAL A 5 -9.03 23.17 88.90
N ALA A 6 -8.58 22.12 88.20
CA ALA A 6 -8.38 20.77 88.76
C ALA A 6 -7.61 19.85 87.79
N VAL A 7 -6.51 20.35 87.19
CA VAL A 7 -5.45 19.48 86.65
C VAL A 7 -4.53 19.15 87.83
N VAL A 8 -4.95 18.21 88.68
CA VAL A 8 -4.15 17.33 89.56
C VAL A 8 -5.14 16.31 90.13
N ALA A 9 -5.54 15.32 89.33
CA ALA A 9 -6.34 14.20 89.80
C ALA A 9 -5.98 12.91 89.03
N ALA A 10 -4.68 12.63 88.95
CA ALA A 10 -4.13 11.29 88.75
C ALA A 10 -2.77 11.14 89.46
N VAL A 11 -2.61 11.78 90.63
CA VAL A 11 -1.57 11.40 91.60
C VAL A 11 -2.23 11.45 92.98
N CYS A 12 -2.81 10.32 93.40
CA CYS A 12 -3.00 9.89 94.80
C CYS A 12 -4.11 8.84 94.92
N VAL A 13 -3.90 7.63 94.37
CA VAL A 13 -4.33 6.39 95.04
C VAL A 13 -3.26 5.31 94.81
N VAL A 14 -2.15 5.37 95.54
CA VAL A 14 -1.61 4.23 96.29
C VAL A 14 -0.86 4.79 97.50
N ALA A 15 -1.42 4.59 98.69
CA ALA A 15 -0.69 4.78 99.92
C ALA A 15 0.38 3.67 100.03
N GLY A 16 1.66 4.05 100.12
CA GLY A 16 2.70 3.18 100.69
C GLY A 16 3.53 2.33 99.71
N VAL A 17 4.04 2.90 98.62
CA VAL A 17 5.20 2.33 97.90
C VAL A 17 6.34 3.33 97.92
N SER A 18 7.53 2.84 98.29
CA SER A 18 8.76 3.61 98.43
C SER A 18 9.10 4.38 97.16
N THR A 19 9.75 5.53 97.33
CA THR A 19 10.40 6.38 96.31
C THR A 19 11.58 5.69 95.59
N GLY A 20 11.43 4.40 95.27
CA GLY A 20 12.39 3.55 94.56
C GLY A 20 11.72 2.54 93.63
N ALA A 21 10.45 2.75 93.24
CA ALA A 21 9.69 1.85 92.36
C ALA A 21 8.95 2.59 91.21
N LEU A 22 9.32 3.83 90.91
CA LEU A 22 8.84 4.62 89.76
C LEU A 22 9.92 4.80 88.69
N ALA A 23 10.98 3.98 88.75
CA ALA A 23 11.99 3.86 87.72
C ALA A 23 11.96 2.41 87.25
N TYR A 24 11.78 2.16 85.95
CA TYR A 24 11.59 0.86 85.27
C TYR A 24 10.19 0.24 85.32
N LEU A 25 9.17 0.96 84.84
CA LEU A 25 7.93 0.37 84.30
C LEU A 25 7.65 0.97 82.90
N GLY A 26 8.68 1.11 82.07
CA GLY A 26 8.46 1.25 80.63
C GLY A 26 8.26 -0.15 80.06
N ASP A 27 7.43 -0.28 79.03
CA ASP A 27 7.22 -1.52 78.27
C ASP A 27 8.42 -1.91 77.39
N GLY A 28 9.38 -0.99 77.21
CA GLY A 28 10.69 -1.27 76.61
C GLY A 28 10.85 -0.75 75.19
N ASP A 29 10.10 0.28 74.83
CA ASP A 29 10.05 0.99 73.55
C ASP A 29 11.01 2.20 73.44
N ASP A 30 11.85 2.42 74.45
CA ASP A 30 12.74 3.57 74.60
C ASP A 30 12.04 4.95 74.80
N LEU A 31 10.73 4.96 75.04
CA LEU A 31 9.97 6.12 75.52
C LEU A 31 9.89 6.10 77.06
N SER A 32 9.79 7.27 77.70
CA SER A 32 9.72 7.32 79.17
C SER A 32 8.28 7.27 79.66
N THR A 33 8.04 6.52 80.75
CA THR A 33 6.70 6.42 81.37
C THR A 33 6.07 7.76 81.75
N VAL A 34 6.87 8.82 81.93
CA VAL A 34 6.33 10.17 82.16
C VAL A 34 5.92 10.86 80.86
N ASP A 35 6.59 10.58 79.75
CA ASP A 35 6.23 11.08 78.42
C ASP A 35 4.99 10.36 77.91
N GLU A 36 4.91 9.03 78.06
CA GLU A 36 3.73 8.23 77.72
C GLU A 36 2.49 8.62 78.55
N LEU A 37 2.64 8.76 79.89
CA LEU A 37 1.53 9.14 80.78
C LEU A 37 0.97 10.55 80.48
N LEU A 38 1.79 11.43 79.88
CA LEU A 38 1.37 12.77 79.47
C LEU A 38 1.02 12.86 77.98
N GLY A 39 1.36 11.82 77.20
CA GLY A 39 1.18 11.68 75.77
C GLY A 39 -0.03 10.80 75.41
N PRO A 40 -0.20 10.50 74.11
CA PRO A 40 -1.31 9.70 73.61
C PRO A 40 -1.06 8.17 73.63
N THR A 41 0.16 7.73 73.97
CA THR A 41 0.60 6.34 73.93
C THR A 41 0.19 5.51 75.16
N ASP A 42 0.09 4.18 75.02
CA ASP A 42 -0.26 3.26 76.10
C ASP A 42 0.97 2.82 76.90
N ILE A 43 1.06 3.29 78.15
CA ILE A 43 2.12 2.97 79.13
C ILE A 43 2.41 1.46 79.38
N THR A 44 1.61 0.56 78.79
CA THR A 44 1.75 -0.90 78.92
C THR A 44 2.00 -1.64 77.60
N ALA A 45 2.00 -0.94 76.46
CA ALA A 45 2.17 -1.52 75.14
C ALA A 45 3.22 -0.73 74.36
N ALA A 46 4.36 -1.39 74.12
CA ALA A 46 5.52 -0.78 73.46
C ALA A 46 5.28 -0.35 72.00
N ASP A 47 4.10 -0.67 71.47
CA ASP A 47 3.62 -0.48 70.10
C ASP A 47 2.11 -0.25 70.26
N THR A 48 1.73 1.03 70.30
CA THR A 48 0.39 1.47 70.73
C THR A 48 -0.68 1.17 69.69
N ASP A 49 -0.39 1.25 68.40
CA ASP A 49 -1.33 0.97 67.31
C ASP A 49 -1.18 -0.43 66.68
N GLY A 50 -0.10 -1.15 67.01
CA GLY A 50 0.11 -2.56 66.68
C GLY A 50 0.61 -2.78 65.26
N ASP A 51 1.28 -1.80 64.67
CA ASP A 51 1.73 -1.82 63.28
C ASP A 51 3.10 -2.51 63.08
N GLY A 52 3.83 -2.71 64.19
CA GLY A 52 5.14 -3.37 64.24
C GLY A 52 6.32 -2.44 64.52
N LEU A 53 6.12 -1.13 64.63
CA LEU A 53 7.09 -0.18 65.19
C LEU A 53 6.82 0.06 66.68
N THR A 54 7.82 0.55 67.41
CA THR A 54 7.61 0.92 68.80
C THR A 54 7.34 2.42 68.91
N ASP A 55 6.59 2.85 69.93
CA ASP A 55 6.20 4.26 70.05
C ASP A 55 7.42 5.22 70.05
N GLY A 56 8.52 4.81 70.69
CA GLY A 56 9.78 5.55 70.65
C GLY A 56 10.46 5.57 69.27
N THR A 57 10.30 4.51 68.46
CA THR A 57 10.83 4.41 67.10
C THR A 57 10.08 5.30 66.13
N GLU A 58 8.75 5.36 66.25
CA GLU A 58 7.88 6.22 65.45
C GLU A 58 8.16 7.70 65.74
N LEU A 59 8.33 8.06 67.02
CA LEU A 59 8.71 9.42 67.40
C LEU A 59 10.08 9.84 66.81
N ASP A 60 11.05 8.91 66.76
CA ASP A 60 12.36 9.14 66.13
C ASP A 60 12.27 9.28 64.60
N ARG A 61 11.27 8.63 63.96
CA ARG A 61 10.95 8.75 62.52
C ARG A 61 9.95 9.87 62.19
N ALA A 62 9.42 10.54 63.21
CA ALA A 62 8.43 11.60 63.12
C ALA A 62 7.04 11.16 62.61
N THR A 63 6.66 9.89 62.81
CA THR A 63 5.29 9.40 62.65
C THR A 63 4.50 9.48 63.97
N ASP A 64 3.17 9.28 63.93
CA ASP A 64 2.28 9.34 65.10
C ASP A 64 2.09 7.94 65.68
N PRO A 65 2.58 7.64 66.90
CA PRO A 65 2.48 6.31 67.55
C PRO A 65 1.09 5.72 67.76
N THR A 66 0.04 6.42 67.32
CA THR A 66 -1.35 6.00 67.45
C THR A 66 -2.03 5.77 66.10
N VAL A 67 -1.27 5.88 65.01
CA VAL A 67 -1.73 5.81 63.63
C VAL A 67 -0.81 4.86 62.87
N ALA A 68 -1.31 3.64 62.66
CA ALA A 68 -0.53 2.56 62.05
C ALA A 68 -0.05 2.81 60.60
N ASP A 69 -0.57 3.84 59.93
CA ASP A 69 -0.30 4.19 58.54
C ASP A 69 -0.33 5.72 58.48
N ALA A 70 0.85 6.32 58.63
CA ALA A 70 0.98 7.74 58.94
C ALA A 70 0.77 8.67 57.72
N ASP A 71 1.00 8.20 56.50
CA ASP A 71 0.77 8.96 55.26
C ASP A 71 -0.46 8.52 54.45
N ALA A 72 -1.11 7.43 54.87
CA ALA A 72 -2.36 6.90 54.34
C ALA A 72 -2.27 6.34 52.91
N ASP A 73 -1.17 5.65 52.61
CA ASP A 73 -0.87 5.01 51.32
C ASP A 73 -1.30 3.52 51.24
N ASP A 74 -2.01 3.03 52.28
CA ASP A 74 -2.44 1.65 52.50
C ASP A 74 -1.29 0.66 52.86
N LEU A 75 -0.09 1.17 53.15
CA LEU A 75 1.03 0.49 53.78
C LEU A 75 1.19 0.97 55.23
N ASN A 76 1.57 0.09 56.15
CA ASN A 76 1.69 0.46 57.55
C ASN A 76 3.15 0.78 57.90
N ASP A 77 3.43 1.70 58.83
CA ASP A 77 4.78 2.22 59.08
C ASP A 77 5.82 1.10 59.31
N GLY A 78 5.42 0.05 60.02
CA GLY A 78 6.24 -1.14 60.26
C GLY A 78 6.61 -1.93 59.00
N ARG A 79 5.71 -2.02 58.01
CA ARG A 79 6.01 -2.64 56.70
C ARG A 79 6.86 -1.72 55.84
N GLU A 80 6.60 -0.43 55.87
CA GLU A 80 7.38 0.57 55.13
C GLU A 80 8.86 0.50 55.53
N VAL A 81 9.13 0.55 56.83
CA VAL A 81 10.50 0.37 57.35
C VAL A 81 11.13 -0.96 56.93
N SER A 82 10.32 -2.01 56.80
CA SER A 82 10.78 -3.33 56.36
C SER A 82 11.03 -3.40 54.84
N ALA A 83 10.26 -2.66 54.05
CA ALA A 83 10.41 -2.50 52.60
C ALA A 83 11.54 -1.52 52.23
N GLY A 84 11.91 -0.62 53.15
CA GLY A 84 12.95 0.37 52.97
C GLY A 84 12.43 1.75 52.59
N THR A 85 11.11 1.96 52.66
CA THR A 85 10.42 3.21 52.36
C THR A 85 10.35 4.16 53.57
N ASP A 86 9.89 5.39 53.36
CA ASP A 86 9.76 6.42 54.42
C ASP A 86 8.30 6.52 54.92
N PRO A 87 8.00 6.09 56.17
CA PRO A 87 6.64 6.06 56.73
C PRO A 87 5.83 7.35 56.77
N ALA A 88 6.43 8.47 56.37
CA ALA A 88 5.77 9.77 56.34
C ALA A 88 5.56 10.30 54.91
N VAL A 89 5.88 9.49 53.90
CA VAL A 89 5.91 9.86 52.49
C VAL A 89 5.31 8.72 51.65
N ALA A 90 4.05 8.93 51.23
CA ALA A 90 3.29 7.92 50.50
C ALA A 90 3.93 7.41 49.20
N ASP A 91 4.86 8.18 48.61
CA ASP A 91 5.59 7.87 47.37
C ASP A 91 7.07 8.19 47.62
N THR A 92 7.84 7.17 48.03
CA THR A 92 9.20 7.33 48.55
C THR A 92 10.20 7.74 47.47
N ASP A 93 10.07 7.22 46.25
CA ASP A 93 11.01 7.47 45.15
C ASP A 93 10.56 8.53 44.14
N THR A 94 9.34 9.04 44.33
CA THR A 94 8.74 10.20 43.67
C THR A 94 8.41 9.99 42.19
N ASP A 95 8.05 8.76 41.83
CA ASP A 95 7.70 8.36 40.48
C ASP A 95 6.19 8.54 40.16
N GLY A 96 5.37 8.73 41.19
CA GLY A 96 3.94 8.93 41.11
C GLY A 96 3.08 7.69 41.42
N LEU A 97 3.67 6.60 41.88
CA LEU A 97 3.00 5.49 42.55
C LEU A 97 3.20 5.59 44.06
N ASP A 98 2.16 5.22 44.80
CA ASP A 98 2.27 5.14 46.26
C ASP A 98 2.98 3.82 46.64
N ASP A 99 3.81 3.80 47.68
CA ASP A 99 4.65 2.66 48.09
C ASP A 99 3.81 1.39 48.32
N GLY A 100 2.61 1.56 48.90
CA GLY A 100 1.61 0.52 49.07
C GLY A 100 1.08 -0.07 47.74
N VAL A 101 0.91 0.77 46.71
CA VAL A 101 0.51 0.35 45.36
C VAL A 101 1.63 -0.43 44.69
N GLU A 102 2.86 0.04 44.81
CA GLU A 102 4.03 -0.57 44.20
C GLU A 102 4.29 -1.99 44.72
N LEU A 103 4.29 -2.17 46.05
CA LEU A 103 4.41 -3.50 46.66
C LEU A 103 3.27 -4.45 46.25
N SER A 104 2.10 -3.92 45.91
CA SER A 104 0.97 -4.71 45.43
C SER A 104 1.05 -5.04 43.93
N SER A 105 1.77 -4.21 43.17
CA SER A 105 1.96 -4.31 41.72
C SER A 105 3.29 -4.99 41.34
N GLU A 106 4.07 -5.42 42.33
CA GLU A 106 5.39 -6.06 42.19
C GLU A 106 6.49 -5.13 41.63
N THR A 107 6.31 -3.81 41.72
CA THR A 107 7.33 -2.80 41.41
C THR A 107 8.19 -2.46 42.63
N ASN A 108 9.20 -1.60 42.46
CA ASN A 108 10.21 -1.30 43.47
C ASN A 108 10.01 0.07 44.15
N PRO A 109 9.48 0.14 45.39
CA PRO A 109 9.08 1.39 46.03
C PRO A 109 10.20 2.31 46.52
N VAL A 110 11.43 2.03 46.10
CA VAL A 110 12.61 2.84 46.42
C VAL A 110 13.44 3.13 45.18
N GLY A 111 12.91 2.84 44.00
CA GLY A 111 13.55 3.13 42.73
C GLY A 111 12.52 3.16 41.61
N ALA A 112 12.26 4.38 41.15
CA ALA A 112 11.26 4.83 40.19
C ALA A 112 11.15 4.11 38.82
N ASP A 113 12.03 3.16 38.51
CA ASP A 113 12.15 2.53 37.19
C ASP A 113 12.61 1.08 37.42
N THR A 114 11.64 0.17 37.47
CA THR A 114 11.80 -1.22 37.91
C THR A 114 12.55 -2.06 36.88
N ASP A 115 12.30 -1.87 35.59
CA ASP A 115 12.92 -2.62 34.50
C ASP A 115 14.17 -1.96 33.89
N ALA A 116 14.44 -0.71 34.25
CA ALA A 116 15.56 0.11 33.82
C ALA A 116 15.56 0.46 32.32
N ASP A 117 14.40 0.58 31.69
CA ASP A 117 14.25 1.08 30.31
C ASP A 117 14.38 2.62 30.25
N GLY A 118 14.16 3.30 31.38
CA GLY A 118 14.23 4.75 31.59
C GLY A 118 12.90 5.51 31.49
N LEU A 119 11.78 4.79 31.52
CA LEU A 119 10.43 5.26 31.81
C LEU A 119 10.15 4.93 33.28
N ASP A 120 9.52 5.87 34.00
CA ASP A 120 9.28 5.67 35.43
C ASP A 120 7.99 4.83 35.63
N ASP A 121 7.91 3.96 36.65
CA ASP A 121 6.81 2.99 36.84
C ASP A 121 5.44 3.71 36.97
N GLY A 122 5.41 4.88 37.60
CA GLY A 122 4.24 5.75 37.68
C GLY A 122 3.62 6.12 36.33
N PRO A 123 4.33 6.79 35.41
CA PRO A 123 3.88 7.02 34.03
C PRO A 123 3.45 5.76 33.29
N GLU A 124 4.16 4.64 33.46
CA GLU A 124 3.80 3.36 32.82
C GLU A 124 2.40 2.89 33.22
N VAL A 125 2.12 2.84 34.51
CA VAL A 125 0.82 2.40 35.02
C VAL A 125 -0.29 3.42 34.74
N ASN A 126 0.00 4.71 34.93
CA ASN A 126 -1.03 5.75 34.95
C ASN A 126 -1.32 6.43 33.61
N GLU A 127 -0.34 6.47 32.69
CA GLU A 127 -0.44 7.18 31.40
C GLU A 127 -0.42 6.23 30.20
N TYR A 128 0.54 5.31 30.14
CA TYR A 128 0.80 4.50 28.96
C TYR A 128 0.13 3.12 29.01
N GLY A 129 -0.17 2.61 30.19
CA GLY A 129 -0.73 1.26 30.37
C GLY A 129 0.26 0.14 30.07
N THR A 130 1.55 0.43 30.22
CA THR A 130 2.65 -0.53 30.06
C THR A 130 2.89 -1.33 31.34
N ALA A 131 3.68 -2.39 31.24
CA ALA A 131 4.06 -3.25 32.37
C ALA A 131 5.41 -2.77 32.94
N PRO A 132 5.48 -2.23 34.18
CA PRO A 132 6.71 -1.64 34.71
C PRO A 132 7.87 -2.62 34.97
N ASP A 133 7.61 -3.92 34.82
CA ASP A 133 8.61 -4.97 34.92
C ASP A 133 9.07 -5.52 33.55
N ASP A 134 8.62 -4.92 32.45
CA ASP A 134 8.91 -5.35 31.08
C ASP A 134 9.20 -4.16 30.14
N SER A 135 10.47 -4.00 29.79
CA SER A 135 10.99 -2.86 29.01
C SER A 135 10.48 -2.74 27.57
N ASP A 136 9.61 -3.64 27.13
CA ASP A 136 9.05 -3.81 25.78
C ASP A 136 7.71 -4.56 25.95
N THR A 137 6.70 -3.85 26.43
CA THR A 137 5.43 -4.39 26.93
C THR A 137 4.69 -5.22 25.88
N ASP A 138 4.69 -4.77 24.63
CA ASP A 138 3.99 -5.44 23.53
C ASP A 138 4.86 -6.47 22.79
N GLY A 139 6.18 -6.45 23.03
CA GLY A 139 7.15 -7.40 22.50
C GLY A 139 7.43 -7.23 21.02
N ASP A 140 7.24 -6.04 20.45
CA ASP A 140 7.51 -5.75 19.04
C ASP A 140 9.00 -5.52 18.74
N GLY A 141 9.79 -5.25 19.79
CA GLY A 141 11.23 -5.00 19.74
C GLY A 141 11.65 -3.53 19.84
N LEU A 142 10.71 -2.61 20.11
CA LEU A 142 10.96 -1.25 20.56
C LEU A 142 10.75 -1.16 22.08
N PRO A 143 11.67 -0.53 22.83
CA PRO A 143 11.42 -0.30 24.25
C PRO A 143 10.33 0.74 24.49
N ASP A 144 9.52 0.57 25.53
CA ASP A 144 8.36 1.42 25.85
C ASP A 144 8.73 2.90 25.90
N ARG A 145 9.86 3.22 26.55
CA ARG A 145 10.41 4.58 26.57
C ARG A 145 10.73 5.13 25.18
N GLU A 146 11.29 4.32 24.29
CA GLU A 146 11.65 4.76 22.93
C GLU A 146 10.41 5.11 22.12
N GLU A 147 9.36 4.33 22.29
CA GLU A 147 8.07 4.54 21.63
C GLU A 147 7.44 5.87 22.02
N VAL A 148 7.30 6.12 23.32
CA VAL A 148 6.66 7.35 23.81
C VAL A 148 7.51 8.61 23.53
N THR A 149 8.84 8.51 23.62
CA THR A 149 9.71 9.71 23.53
C THR A 149 10.24 10.02 22.13
N ALA A 150 10.41 9.03 21.26
CA ALA A 150 11.07 9.20 19.98
C ALA A 150 10.20 8.84 18.77
N ARG A 151 9.22 7.94 18.94
CA ARG A 151 8.42 7.41 17.82
C ARG A 151 6.96 7.89 17.84
N SER A 152 6.46 8.27 19.00
CA SER A 152 5.04 8.61 19.20
C SER A 152 4.10 7.44 18.87
N THR A 153 4.59 6.21 19.04
CA THR A 153 3.82 4.96 18.98
C THR A 153 3.21 4.64 20.35
N ASP A 154 2.24 3.73 20.38
CA ASP A 154 1.59 3.25 21.59
C ASP A 154 2.34 2.01 22.10
N PRO A 155 3.08 2.09 23.22
CA PRO A 155 3.93 1.00 23.70
C PRO A 155 3.19 -0.24 24.19
N ALA A 156 1.85 -0.19 24.23
CA ALA A 156 1.02 -1.36 24.51
C ALA A 156 0.50 -2.04 23.22
N GLN A 157 0.88 -1.57 22.03
CA GLN A 157 0.39 -2.03 20.74
C GLN A 157 1.50 -2.16 19.68
N ALA A 158 1.87 -3.41 19.39
CA ALA A 158 2.95 -3.73 18.45
C ALA A 158 2.77 -3.24 16.99
N ASP A 159 1.63 -2.63 16.67
CA ASP A 159 1.23 -2.04 15.40
C ASP A 159 0.25 -0.90 15.74
N THR A 160 0.78 0.32 15.90
CA THR A 160 0.06 1.47 16.46
C THR A 160 -1.08 1.94 15.56
N ASP A 161 -0.89 1.92 14.24
CA ASP A 161 -1.88 2.40 13.28
C ASP A 161 -2.74 1.29 12.64
N ALA A 162 -2.45 0.04 12.98
CA ALA A 162 -3.17 -1.17 12.63
C ALA A 162 -3.26 -1.45 11.12
N ASP A 163 -2.20 -1.11 10.39
CA ASP A 163 -2.12 -1.33 8.94
C ASP A 163 -1.57 -2.72 8.55
N GLY A 164 -1.01 -3.45 9.52
CA GLY A 164 -0.42 -4.77 9.35
C GLY A 164 1.11 -4.79 9.29
N LEU A 165 1.79 -3.67 9.47
CA LEU A 165 3.22 -3.55 9.76
C LEU A 165 3.41 -3.19 11.23
N GLY A 166 4.35 -3.84 11.91
CA GLY A 166 4.64 -3.50 13.30
C GLY A 166 5.57 -2.30 13.42
N ASP A 167 5.46 -1.56 14.52
CA ASP A 167 6.13 -0.28 14.72
C ASP A 167 7.65 -0.40 14.61
N ALA A 168 8.24 -1.46 15.18
CA ALA A 168 9.64 -1.80 15.05
C ALA A 168 10.07 -2.05 13.59
N ALA A 169 9.20 -2.68 12.79
CA ALA A 169 9.48 -2.98 11.39
C ALA A 169 9.47 -1.72 10.55
N GLU A 170 8.50 -0.85 10.78
CA GLU A 170 8.38 0.44 10.12
C GLU A 170 9.53 1.36 10.50
N ALA A 171 9.82 1.52 11.78
CA ALA A 171 10.85 2.45 12.21
C ALA A 171 12.29 2.03 11.85
N ASN A 172 12.58 0.72 11.81
CA ASN A 172 13.95 0.23 11.63
C ASN A 172 14.23 -0.36 10.24
N GLN A 173 13.22 -0.85 9.53
CA GLN A 173 13.42 -1.64 8.30
C GLN A 173 12.76 -1.00 7.08
N ARG A 174 11.75 -0.15 7.28
CA ARG A 174 11.03 0.53 6.21
C ARG A 174 11.14 2.05 6.38
N PRO A 175 10.88 2.83 5.32
CA PRO A 175 10.76 4.28 5.42
C PRO A 175 9.30 4.73 5.61
N THR A 176 8.45 3.93 6.24
CA THR A 176 7.04 4.24 6.54
C THR A 176 6.88 4.90 7.92
N ASN A 177 5.70 5.42 8.22
CA ASN A 177 5.41 6.10 9.48
C ASN A 177 4.47 5.25 10.36
N PRO A 178 4.94 4.73 11.51
CA PRO A 178 4.19 3.80 12.36
C PRO A 178 2.96 4.40 13.06
N THR A 179 2.65 5.67 12.79
CA THR A 179 1.48 6.36 13.34
C THR A 179 0.47 6.71 12.26
N ARG A 180 0.69 6.24 11.03
CA ARG A 180 -0.09 6.57 9.86
C ARG A 180 -0.11 5.39 8.89
N SER A 181 -1.26 4.73 8.87
CA SER A 181 -1.55 3.52 8.09
C SER A 181 -1.41 3.62 6.56
N ASP A 182 -0.99 4.75 6.01
CA ASP A 182 -0.91 5.09 4.58
C ASP A 182 0.05 6.28 4.50
N THR A 183 1.34 6.03 4.33
CA THR A 183 2.44 6.99 4.49
C THR A 183 2.44 8.05 3.39
N ASP A 184 2.17 7.69 2.14
CA ASP A 184 2.20 8.64 1.02
C ASP A 184 0.84 9.31 0.73
N GLY A 185 -0.26 8.73 1.21
CA GLY A 185 -1.61 9.30 1.17
C GLY A 185 -2.37 9.03 -0.11
N ASP A 186 -2.04 7.95 -0.82
CA ASP A 186 -2.70 7.56 -2.06
C ASP A 186 -4.01 6.78 -1.85
N GLY A 187 -4.26 6.31 -0.61
CA GLY A 187 -5.43 5.55 -0.21
C GLY A 187 -5.24 4.03 -0.16
N LEU A 188 -4.02 3.52 -0.37
CA LEU A 188 -3.59 2.17 -0.07
C LEU A 188 -2.80 2.17 1.25
N ALA A 189 -2.94 1.11 2.05
CA ALA A 189 -2.28 1.06 3.36
C ALA A 189 -0.88 0.45 3.23
N ASP A 190 0.12 0.93 3.99
CA ASP A 190 1.52 0.50 3.82
C ASP A 190 1.67 -1.01 4.00
N GLY A 191 0.96 -1.57 4.97
CA GLY A 191 0.88 -3.03 5.17
C GLY A 191 0.27 -3.79 3.99
N ALA A 192 -0.72 -3.24 3.29
CA ALA A 192 -1.30 -3.88 2.10
C ALA A 192 -0.33 -3.82 0.90
N GLU A 193 0.36 -2.71 0.73
CA GLU A 193 1.38 -2.52 -0.29
C GLU A 193 2.52 -3.53 -0.15
N VAL A 194 3.07 -3.60 1.06
CA VAL A 194 4.21 -4.46 1.36
C VAL A 194 3.86 -5.94 1.31
N ASN A 195 2.71 -6.34 1.86
CA ASN A 195 2.39 -7.76 2.03
C ASN A 195 1.68 -8.37 0.82
N ASP A 196 0.85 -7.59 0.11
CA ASP A 196 -0.05 -8.13 -0.92
C ASP A 196 0.24 -7.63 -2.34
N ARG A 197 0.89 -6.48 -2.52
CA ARG A 197 0.99 -5.81 -3.83
C ARG A 197 2.39 -5.57 -4.35
N ALA A 198 3.40 -5.66 -3.49
CA ALA A 198 4.79 -5.40 -3.86
C ALA A 198 5.03 -3.97 -4.39
N THR A 199 4.22 -3.01 -3.96
CA THR A 199 4.38 -1.57 -4.20
C THR A 199 5.29 -0.91 -3.17
N ASP A 200 5.73 0.33 -3.43
CA ASP A 200 6.54 1.12 -2.49
C ASP A 200 5.64 2.06 -1.67
N PRO A 201 5.44 1.82 -0.36
CA PRO A 201 4.51 2.58 0.49
C PRO A 201 4.90 4.03 0.78
N THR A 202 5.95 4.51 0.12
CA THR A 202 6.38 5.90 0.20
C THR A 202 6.21 6.65 -1.12
N VAL A 203 5.63 6.00 -2.12
CA VAL A 203 5.47 6.49 -3.48
C VAL A 203 4.06 6.18 -3.97
N ALA A 204 3.21 7.21 -3.97
CA ALA A 204 1.79 7.11 -4.35
C ALA A 204 1.51 6.57 -5.77
N ASP A 205 2.52 6.39 -6.62
CA ASP A 205 2.45 5.92 -8.01
C ASP A 205 3.75 5.11 -8.24
N THR A 206 3.71 3.83 -7.90
CA THR A 206 4.88 2.95 -7.80
C THR A 206 5.55 2.75 -9.16
N ASP A 207 4.76 2.55 -10.21
CA ASP A 207 5.26 2.22 -11.55
C ASP A 207 5.50 3.46 -12.45
N GLY A 208 5.04 4.64 -12.01
CA GLY A 208 5.27 5.93 -12.65
C GLY A 208 4.44 6.12 -13.92
N ASP A 209 3.22 5.58 -13.95
CA ASP A 209 2.31 5.67 -15.08
C ASP A 209 1.31 6.86 -14.98
N ASN A 210 1.32 7.56 -13.84
CA ASN A 210 0.42 8.62 -13.41
C ASN A 210 -0.99 8.15 -13.00
N LEU A 211 -1.14 6.92 -12.55
CA LEU A 211 -2.25 6.44 -11.73
C LEU A 211 -1.70 6.16 -10.34
N ASP A 212 -2.46 6.51 -9.31
CA ASP A 212 -1.98 6.32 -7.95
C ASP A 212 -2.38 4.90 -7.49
N ASP A 213 -1.53 4.18 -6.74
CA ASP A 213 -1.69 2.73 -6.45
C ASP A 213 -3.03 2.43 -5.75
N GLY A 214 -3.47 3.30 -4.85
CA GLY A 214 -4.77 3.23 -4.18
C GLY A 214 -5.95 3.18 -5.16
N PRO A 215 -6.14 4.20 -6.03
CA PRO A 215 -7.11 4.16 -7.13
C PRO A 215 -6.99 2.96 -8.08
N GLU A 216 -5.79 2.51 -8.41
CA GLU A 216 -5.59 1.33 -9.25
C GLU A 216 -6.29 0.11 -8.67
N VAL A 217 -6.09 -0.10 -7.37
CA VAL A 217 -6.69 -1.23 -6.65
C VAL A 217 -8.20 -1.05 -6.45
N SER A 218 -8.61 0.14 -6.04
CA SER A 218 -9.96 0.37 -5.50
C SER A 218 -10.99 0.79 -6.54
N GLU A 219 -10.56 1.40 -7.64
CA GLU A 219 -11.42 1.96 -8.69
C GLU A 219 -11.23 1.26 -10.05
N TYR A 220 -9.99 1.06 -10.48
CA TYR A 220 -9.68 0.61 -11.84
C TYR A 220 -9.47 -0.90 -11.97
N GLY A 221 -9.01 -1.56 -10.90
CA GLY A 221 -8.66 -2.99 -10.91
C GLY A 221 -7.34 -3.31 -11.62
N THR A 222 -6.51 -2.30 -11.87
CA THR A 222 -5.18 -2.43 -12.50
C THR A 222 -4.14 -2.93 -11.48
N ALA A 223 -2.99 -3.38 -11.98
CA ALA A 223 -1.87 -3.84 -11.18
C ALA A 223 -0.93 -2.67 -10.89
N PRO A 224 -0.80 -2.21 -9.63
CA PRO A 224 -0.06 -0.98 -9.31
C PRO A 224 1.47 -1.08 -9.45
N ASP A 225 1.98 -2.27 -9.76
CA ASP A 225 3.40 -2.49 -10.07
C ASP A 225 3.65 -2.68 -11.58
N ASP A 226 2.62 -2.50 -12.42
CA ASP A 226 2.67 -2.70 -13.87
C ASP A 226 1.96 -1.59 -14.66
N SER A 227 2.76 -0.70 -15.25
CA SER A 227 2.30 0.52 -15.92
C SER A 227 1.42 0.34 -17.16
N ASP A 228 1.09 -0.89 -17.53
CA ASP A 228 0.33 -1.33 -18.72
C ASP A 228 -0.29 -2.70 -18.40
N THR A 229 -1.30 -2.72 -17.50
CA THR A 229 -1.86 -3.95 -16.91
C THR A 229 -2.37 -4.93 -17.95
N ASP A 230 -2.98 -4.43 -19.02
CA ASP A 230 -3.52 -5.27 -20.07
C ASP A 230 -2.50 -5.64 -21.16
N GLY A 231 -1.35 -4.96 -21.24
CA GLY A 231 -0.24 -5.21 -22.14
C GLY A 231 -0.48 -4.77 -23.58
N ASP A 232 -1.22 -3.70 -23.81
CA ASP A 232 -1.59 -3.22 -25.15
C ASP A 232 -0.79 -2.00 -25.63
N ARG A 233 0.14 -1.53 -24.78
CA ARG A 233 1.09 -0.41 -24.92
C ARG A 233 0.53 0.94 -24.52
N PHE A 234 -0.71 1.00 -24.06
CA PHE A 234 -1.21 2.16 -23.33
C PHE A 234 -0.85 2.00 -21.85
N ARG A 235 -0.82 3.13 -21.16
CA ARG A 235 -0.54 3.12 -19.73
C ARG A 235 -1.86 3.24 -19.00
N ASP A 236 -2.02 2.52 -17.91
CA ASP A 236 -3.27 2.48 -17.15
C ASP A 236 -3.73 3.89 -16.77
N GLY A 237 -2.83 4.74 -16.27
CA GLY A 237 -3.09 6.13 -15.93
C GLY A 237 -3.56 7.00 -17.12
N ILE A 238 -3.12 6.70 -18.34
CA ILE A 238 -3.58 7.38 -19.56
C ILE A 238 -5.00 6.92 -19.91
N GLU A 239 -5.29 5.64 -19.77
CA GLU A 239 -6.58 5.03 -20.14
C GLU A 239 -7.67 5.37 -19.13
N ALA A 240 -7.36 5.25 -17.84
CA ALA A 240 -8.17 5.65 -16.70
C ALA A 240 -8.60 7.13 -16.77
N ARG A 241 -7.70 8.01 -17.23
CA ARG A 241 -7.91 9.46 -17.33
C ARG A 241 -8.21 9.93 -18.76
N ALA A 242 -8.44 9.02 -19.71
CA ALA A 242 -8.43 9.31 -21.15
C ALA A 242 -9.41 10.42 -21.57
N GLY A 243 -8.87 11.62 -21.75
CA GLY A 243 -9.54 12.73 -22.42
C GLY A 243 -9.49 12.60 -23.95
N SER A 244 -10.67 12.47 -24.57
CA SER A 244 -11.00 12.65 -26.00
C SER A 244 -10.32 11.79 -27.09
N VAL A 245 -9.02 11.49 -27.07
CA VAL A 245 -8.34 10.75 -28.15
C VAL A 245 -8.43 9.24 -27.93
N LEU A 246 -8.04 8.75 -26.74
CA LEU A 246 -8.14 7.32 -26.37
C LEU A 246 -9.40 7.03 -25.55
N SER A 247 -10.50 7.73 -25.79
CA SER A 247 -11.71 7.67 -24.95
C SER A 247 -12.42 6.30 -24.89
N ALA A 248 -11.97 5.35 -25.72
CA ALA A 248 -12.50 3.99 -25.77
C ALA A 248 -11.49 2.96 -25.26
N ALA A 249 -10.33 3.41 -24.76
CA ALA A 249 -9.33 2.54 -24.16
C ALA A 249 -9.81 2.01 -22.81
N ASP A 250 -9.41 0.80 -22.47
CA ASP A 250 -9.81 0.05 -21.29
C ASP A 250 -8.56 -0.60 -20.68
N PRO A 251 -8.07 -0.13 -19.52
CA PRO A 251 -6.78 -0.57 -18.95
C PRO A 251 -6.78 -2.04 -18.51
N LEU A 252 -7.93 -2.71 -18.59
CA LEU A 252 -8.05 -4.13 -18.31
C LEU A 252 -8.26 -4.97 -19.56
N ARG A 253 -8.24 -4.41 -20.78
CA ARG A 253 -8.55 -5.12 -22.02
C ARG A 253 -7.86 -4.58 -23.26
N LYS A 254 -7.01 -5.42 -23.84
CA LYS A 254 -6.19 -5.05 -24.99
C LYS A 254 -6.96 -4.33 -26.10
N ASP A 255 -6.53 -3.12 -26.39
CA ASP A 255 -7.03 -2.26 -27.45
C ASP A 255 -6.01 -2.12 -28.60
N VAL A 256 -6.56 -1.96 -29.81
CA VAL A 256 -5.80 -1.60 -30.99
C VAL A 256 -6.52 -0.46 -31.67
N PHE A 257 -5.86 0.69 -31.76
CA PHE A 257 -6.41 1.84 -32.45
C PHE A 257 -5.88 1.92 -33.88
N LEU A 258 -6.77 2.19 -34.83
CA LEU A 258 -6.44 2.32 -36.25
C LEU A 258 -7.10 3.56 -36.84
N GLU A 259 -6.29 4.54 -37.22
CA GLU A 259 -6.71 5.66 -38.06
C GLU A 259 -6.70 5.23 -39.54
N LEU A 260 -7.82 5.42 -40.23
CA LEU A 260 -8.05 5.00 -41.59
C LEU A 260 -8.43 6.18 -42.49
N ASP A 261 -7.43 6.71 -43.17
CA ASP A 261 -7.60 7.70 -44.22
C ASP A 261 -7.93 7.07 -45.57
N TYR A 262 -8.61 7.83 -46.42
CA TYR A 262 -8.90 7.39 -47.77
C TYR A 262 -8.75 8.48 -48.82
N MET A 263 -8.12 8.13 -49.94
CA MET A 263 -8.06 9.02 -51.09
C MET A 263 -9.43 9.16 -51.76
N ARG A 264 -9.69 10.34 -52.33
CA ARG A 264 -10.93 10.59 -53.09
C ARG A 264 -11.20 9.51 -54.16
N GLY A 265 -12.36 8.87 -54.06
CA GLY A 265 -12.78 7.78 -54.94
C GLY A 265 -12.31 6.39 -54.49
N THR A 266 -11.79 6.30 -53.28
CA THR A 266 -11.61 5.06 -52.53
C THR A 266 -12.58 5.00 -51.34
N THR A 267 -12.87 3.80 -50.86
CA THR A 267 -13.75 3.59 -49.71
C THR A 267 -13.50 2.20 -49.11
N VAL A 268 -13.73 2.07 -47.81
CA VAL A 268 -13.96 0.78 -47.17
C VAL A 268 -15.40 0.75 -46.70
N PRO A 269 -16.21 -0.24 -47.14
CA PRO A 269 -17.55 -0.38 -46.61
C PRO A 269 -17.48 -0.72 -45.11
N GLU A 270 -18.17 0.05 -44.28
CA GLU A 270 -18.25 -0.09 -42.82
C GLU A 270 -18.59 -1.53 -42.39
N GLU A 271 -19.58 -2.14 -43.04
CA GLU A 271 -19.98 -3.56 -42.88
C GLU A 271 -18.83 -4.59 -43.00
N LYS A 272 -17.71 -4.21 -43.65
CA LYS A 272 -16.52 -5.05 -43.81
C LYS A 272 -15.47 -4.74 -42.76
N LEU A 273 -15.41 -3.52 -42.23
CA LEU A 273 -14.59 -3.17 -41.07
C LEU A 273 -15.14 -3.86 -39.82
N GLU A 274 -16.46 -3.88 -39.63
CA GLU A 274 -17.10 -4.64 -38.55
C GLU A 274 -16.74 -6.14 -38.55
N LYS A 275 -16.40 -6.71 -39.71
CA LYS A 275 -15.91 -8.10 -39.79
C LYS A 275 -14.47 -8.25 -39.28
N VAL A 276 -13.65 -7.24 -39.48
CA VAL A 276 -12.28 -7.18 -38.95
C VAL A 276 -12.37 -6.97 -37.44
N GLU A 277 -13.15 -5.99 -36.98
CA GLU A 277 -13.38 -5.74 -35.54
C GLU A 277 -13.91 -7.00 -34.84
N ARG A 278 -14.89 -7.69 -35.43
CA ARG A 278 -15.36 -8.97 -34.89
C ARG A 278 -14.29 -10.07 -34.88
N ALA A 279 -13.30 -10.04 -35.77
CA ALA A 279 -12.22 -11.02 -35.73
C ALA A 279 -11.33 -10.78 -34.51
N PHE A 280 -10.95 -9.51 -34.26
CA PHE A 280 -10.21 -9.09 -33.07
C PHE A 280 -11.00 -9.38 -31.78
N ALA A 281 -12.28 -9.02 -31.73
CA ALA A 281 -13.13 -9.28 -30.56
C ALA A 281 -13.34 -10.78 -30.27
N ASN A 282 -13.11 -11.67 -31.24
CA ASN A 282 -13.15 -13.12 -31.04
C ASN A 282 -11.76 -13.75 -30.93
N ALA A 283 -10.69 -12.95 -30.89
CA ALA A 283 -9.33 -13.45 -30.74
C ALA A 283 -9.24 -14.28 -29.46
N PRO A 284 -8.51 -15.41 -29.46
CA PRO A 284 -8.37 -16.29 -28.30
C PRO A 284 -7.35 -15.73 -27.28
N VAL A 285 -7.42 -14.44 -27.00
CA VAL A 285 -6.56 -13.71 -26.06
C VAL A 285 -7.36 -13.46 -24.78
N GLU A 286 -6.76 -13.70 -23.63
CA GLU A 286 -7.37 -13.44 -22.31
C GLU A 286 -6.92 -12.06 -21.82
N ASN A 287 -7.78 -11.39 -21.07
CA ASN A 287 -7.53 -10.07 -20.50
C ASN A 287 -7.57 -10.12 -18.95
N PRO A 288 -6.96 -9.15 -18.26
CA PRO A 288 -7.00 -9.01 -16.80
C PRO A 288 -8.40 -9.11 -16.17
N ASP A 289 -9.44 -8.53 -16.80
CA ASP A 289 -10.83 -8.58 -16.33
C ASP A 289 -11.51 -9.97 -16.52
N GLY A 290 -10.79 -10.95 -17.08
CA GLY A 290 -11.29 -12.29 -17.40
C GLY A 290 -12.14 -12.36 -18.67
N SER A 291 -12.25 -11.26 -19.43
CA SER A 291 -12.82 -11.27 -20.76
C SER A 291 -11.83 -11.83 -21.80
N ARG A 292 -12.30 -11.97 -23.04
CA ARG A 292 -11.51 -12.47 -24.15
C ARG A 292 -11.63 -11.56 -25.37
N GLY A 293 -10.58 -11.58 -26.20
CA GLY A 293 -10.50 -10.83 -27.44
C GLY A 293 -9.66 -9.56 -27.31
N ILE A 294 -9.47 -8.91 -28.44
CA ILE A 294 -8.83 -7.59 -28.55
C ILE A 294 -9.88 -6.63 -29.10
N SER A 295 -9.98 -5.45 -28.51
CA SER A 295 -10.86 -4.38 -28.98
C SER A 295 -10.16 -3.61 -30.12
N LEU A 296 -10.68 -3.70 -31.34
CA LEU A 296 -10.16 -2.91 -32.46
C LEU A 296 -11.03 -1.66 -32.66
N HIS A 297 -10.45 -0.49 -32.48
CA HIS A 297 -11.08 0.81 -32.71
C HIS A 297 -10.63 1.39 -34.04
N VAL A 298 -11.51 1.42 -35.03
CA VAL A 298 -11.21 1.99 -36.34
C VAL A 298 -11.81 3.39 -36.47
N ASP A 299 -10.96 4.41 -36.50
CA ASP A 299 -11.36 5.79 -36.77
C ASP A 299 -11.19 6.09 -38.27
N VAL A 300 -12.29 6.30 -38.98
CA VAL A 300 -12.27 6.58 -40.42
C VAL A 300 -12.44 8.06 -40.65
N SER A 301 -11.44 8.69 -41.27
CA SER A 301 -11.43 10.14 -41.52
C SER A 301 -12.70 10.65 -42.21
N ASP A 302 -13.26 11.75 -41.71
CA ASP A 302 -14.49 12.35 -42.27
C ASP A 302 -14.31 12.91 -43.70
N SER A 303 -13.06 13.15 -44.12
CA SER A 303 -12.75 13.82 -45.37
C SER A 303 -11.72 13.08 -46.21
N PRO A 304 -11.94 12.94 -47.52
CA PRO A 304 -10.96 12.26 -48.37
C PRO A 304 -9.69 13.10 -48.53
N VAL A 305 -8.55 12.44 -48.39
CA VAL A 305 -7.23 12.99 -48.70
C VAL A 305 -7.16 13.43 -50.17
N ALA A 306 -6.53 14.59 -50.40
CA ALA A 306 -6.38 15.16 -51.73
C ALA A 306 -5.68 14.17 -52.70
N PRO A 307 -6.21 14.01 -53.92
CA PRO A 307 -5.85 12.85 -54.73
C PRO A 307 -4.45 12.94 -55.33
N ALA A 308 -3.63 11.92 -55.10
CA ALA A 308 -2.62 11.47 -56.06
C ALA A 308 -3.24 10.42 -57.00
N LYS A 309 -2.79 10.34 -58.27
CA LYS A 309 -3.27 9.28 -59.19
C LYS A 309 -2.82 7.89 -58.74
N ASN A 310 -1.66 7.81 -58.10
CA ASN A 310 -0.96 6.63 -57.60
C ASN A 310 -0.01 7.10 -56.49
N THR A 311 0.21 6.27 -55.47
CA THR A 311 0.98 6.64 -54.27
C THR A 311 1.97 5.54 -53.93
N SER A 312 3.25 5.88 -53.90
CA SER A 312 4.31 4.95 -53.46
C SER A 312 4.44 4.93 -51.94
N LEU A 313 5.05 3.88 -51.40
CA LEU A 313 5.34 3.77 -49.98
C LEU A 313 6.27 4.90 -49.48
N SER A 314 7.24 5.30 -50.31
CA SER A 314 8.13 6.43 -50.01
C SER A 314 7.41 7.78 -50.03
N GLU A 315 6.39 7.94 -50.88
CA GLU A 315 5.56 9.15 -50.91
C GLU A 315 4.64 9.23 -49.70
N TYR A 316 4.03 8.10 -49.30
CA TYR A 316 3.30 7.98 -48.05
C TYR A 316 4.16 8.39 -46.86
N ALA A 317 5.30 7.73 -46.65
CA ALA A 317 6.17 7.99 -45.50
C ALA A 317 6.69 9.45 -45.42
N ARG A 318 6.92 10.09 -46.57
CA ARG A 318 7.48 11.46 -46.63
C ARG A 318 6.43 12.57 -46.60
N THR A 319 5.20 12.28 -47.01
CA THR A 319 4.15 13.30 -47.17
C THR A 319 2.96 12.96 -46.27
N TYR A 320 2.21 11.92 -46.62
CA TYR A 320 0.92 11.64 -46.02
C TYR A 320 1.01 11.14 -44.58
N TYR A 321 2.02 10.34 -44.24
CA TYR A 321 2.29 9.94 -42.85
C TYR A 321 2.57 11.13 -41.92
N GLN A 322 3.00 12.27 -42.47
CA GLN A 322 3.28 13.49 -41.69
C GLN A 322 2.12 14.47 -41.70
N SER A 323 1.27 14.46 -42.74
CA SER A 323 0.24 15.46 -42.94
C SER A 323 -1.19 14.98 -42.67
N GLU A 324 -1.45 13.67 -42.76
CA GLU A 324 -2.79 13.11 -42.59
C GLU A 324 -2.91 12.25 -41.33
N TYR A 325 -1.80 11.75 -40.78
CA TYR A 325 -1.82 10.94 -39.56
C TYR A 325 -2.07 11.82 -38.32
N ASP A 326 -3.34 12.08 -38.04
CA ASP A 326 -3.79 13.05 -37.04
C ASP A 326 -3.51 12.57 -35.61
N THR A 327 -3.63 11.26 -35.38
CA THR A 327 -3.38 10.58 -34.10
C THR A 327 -1.93 10.12 -33.93
N ARG A 328 -1.01 10.69 -34.72
CA ARG A 328 0.42 10.34 -34.64
C ARG A 328 0.99 10.64 -33.26
N GLY A 329 1.59 9.61 -32.66
CA GLY A 329 2.19 9.69 -31.32
C GLY A 329 1.23 9.35 -30.19
N TYR A 330 -0.04 9.05 -30.49
CA TYR A 330 -1.05 8.57 -29.55
C TYR A 330 -1.24 7.04 -29.62
N GLY A 331 -0.28 6.29 -30.17
CA GLY A 331 -0.32 4.82 -30.23
C GLY A 331 -1.21 4.20 -31.33
N TYR A 332 -1.94 5.00 -32.10
CA TYR A 332 -2.73 4.51 -33.24
C TYR A 332 -1.84 3.90 -34.32
N TYR A 333 -2.33 2.91 -35.05
CA TYR A 333 -1.80 2.59 -36.37
C TYR A 333 -2.44 3.51 -37.41
N HIS A 334 -1.72 3.81 -38.49
CA HIS A 334 -2.26 4.63 -39.58
C HIS A 334 -2.34 3.84 -40.89
N ALA A 335 -3.49 3.88 -41.55
CA ALA A 335 -3.70 3.29 -42.86
C ALA A 335 -4.23 4.32 -43.86
N LEU A 336 -3.55 4.45 -45.00
CA LEU A 336 -4.06 5.25 -46.12
C LEU A 336 -4.55 4.35 -47.26
N LEU A 337 -5.83 4.47 -47.59
CA LEU A 337 -6.39 3.86 -48.79
C LEU A 337 -6.05 4.66 -50.04
N VAL A 338 -5.32 4.02 -50.94
CA VAL A 338 -4.83 4.63 -52.18
C VAL A 338 -5.44 3.97 -53.40
N ARG A 339 -5.52 4.69 -54.52
CA ARG A 339 -6.10 4.16 -55.77
C ARG A 339 -5.22 3.09 -56.42
N GLU A 340 -3.90 3.31 -56.40
CA GLU A 340 -2.91 2.42 -57.01
C GLU A 340 -1.55 2.61 -56.35
N VAL A 341 -0.87 1.50 -56.05
CA VAL A 341 0.53 1.49 -55.59
C VAL A 341 1.47 1.11 -56.76
N PRO A 342 2.37 2.00 -57.21
CA PRO A 342 3.18 1.80 -58.41
C PRO A 342 4.40 0.87 -58.22
N ASP A 343 5.02 0.81 -57.04
CA ASP A 343 6.33 0.14 -56.81
C ASP A 343 6.20 -1.29 -56.24
N ARG A 344 5.41 -2.14 -56.87
CA ARG A 344 5.03 -3.47 -56.31
C ARG A 344 6.13 -4.53 -56.26
N GLY A 345 7.30 -4.29 -56.85
CA GLY A 345 8.20 -5.38 -57.24
C GLY A 345 7.50 -6.42 -58.14
N ALA A 346 8.13 -7.55 -58.43
CA ALA A 346 7.52 -8.65 -59.17
C ALA A 346 6.53 -9.44 -58.28
N GLY A 347 5.41 -8.83 -57.90
CA GLY A 347 4.44 -9.44 -56.99
C GLY A 347 3.03 -8.85 -57.13
N ASN A 348 2.02 -9.68 -56.88
CA ASN A 348 0.60 -9.31 -56.89
C ASN A 348 0.18 -8.73 -55.51
N ARG A 349 1.05 -7.91 -54.90
CA ARG A 349 0.85 -7.28 -53.58
C ARG A 349 -0.29 -6.26 -53.67
N VAL A 350 -1.17 -6.27 -52.68
CA VAL A 350 -2.40 -5.45 -52.64
C VAL A 350 -2.41 -4.42 -51.51
N GLY A 351 -1.48 -4.54 -50.57
CA GLY A 351 -1.06 -3.52 -49.61
C GLY A 351 0.45 -3.59 -49.45
N LEU A 352 1.02 -2.59 -48.76
CA LEU A 352 2.42 -2.52 -48.38
C LEU A 352 2.52 -1.81 -47.02
N THR A 353 3.05 -2.50 -46.02
CA THR A 353 3.69 -1.91 -44.83
C THR A 353 5.18 -1.62 -45.08
N SER A 354 5.76 -0.58 -44.44
CA SER A 354 7.17 -0.17 -44.58
C SER A 354 7.92 -0.07 -43.25
N THR A 355 8.99 -0.85 -43.11
CA THR A 355 10.30 -0.44 -42.54
C THR A 355 10.39 0.05 -41.08
N GLY A 356 9.44 -0.22 -40.19
CA GLY A 356 9.57 0.11 -38.76
C GLY A 356 8.90 1.42 -38.33
N VAL A 357 7.77 1.76 -38.98
CA VAL A 357 6.83 2.80 -38.53
C VAL A 357 5.42 2.19 -38.47
N ASP A 358 4.52 2.76 -37.66
CA ASP A 358 3.17 2.24 -37.41
C ASP A 358 2.16 2.55 -38.54
N GLY A 359 2.64 2.60 -39.79
CA GLY A 359 1.89 3.07 -40.96
C GLY A 359 1.81 2.06 -42.11
N MET A 360 0.69 2.07 -42.85
CA MET A 360 0.44 1.19 -44.00
C MET A 360 -0.29 1.90 -45.15
N ILE A 361 -0.07 1.43 -46.39
CA ILE A 361 -0.89 1.81 -47.54
C ILE A 361 -1.67 0.61 -48.07
N VAL A 362 -2.95 0.82 -48.34
CA VAL A 362 -3.86 -0.23 -48.82
C VAL A 362 -4.44 0.16 -50.17
N GLU A 363 -4.25 -0.69 -51.18
CA GLU A 363 -4.76 -0.39 -52.52
C GLU A 363 -6.25 -0.69 -52.65
N HIS A 364 -7.04 0.34 -52.93
CA HIS A 364 -8.47 0.23 -53.20
C HIS A 364 -8.73 -0.36 -54.60
N ARG A 365 -9.07 -1.65 -54.63
CA ARG A 365 -9.39 -2.41 -55.84
C ARG A 365 -10.85 -2.89 -55.84
N PRO A 366 -11.81 -2.10 -56.38
CA PRO A 366 -13.24 -2.44 -56.36
C PRO A 366 -13.57 -3.80 -56.99
N SER A 367 -12.83 -4.21 -58.03
CA SER A 367 -13.02 -5.49 -58.73
C SER A 367 -12.37 -6.70 -58.04
N ARG A 368 -11.59 -6.46 -56.98
CA ARG A 368 -10.96 -7.46 -56.14
C ARG A 368 -11.45 -7.22 -54.71
N VAL A 369 -12.74 -7.49 -54.47
CA VAL A 369 -13.38 -7.59 -53.14
C VAL A 369 -12.34 -8.03 -52.11
N ARG A 370 -11.88 -7.12 -51.24
CA ARG A 370 -10.90 -7.41 -50.17
C ARG A 370 -10.35 -6.24 -49.38
N VAL A 371 -10.74 -4.99 -49.60
CA VAL A 371 -10.00 -3.87 -49.02
C VAL A 371 -9.85 -3.99 -47.49
N ALA A 372 -10.90 -4.38 -46.77
CA ALA A 372 -10.85 -4.65 -45.32
C ALA A 372 -9.98 -5.87 -44.94
N LYS A 373 -9.95 -6.96 -45.73
CA LYS A 373 -9.02 -8.07 -45.49
C LYS A 373 -7.58 -7.70 -45.76
N THR A 374 -7.35 -6.80 -46.72
CA THR A 374 -6.02 -6.24 -46.94
C THR A 374 -5.63 -5.34 -45.78
N VAL A 375 -6.53 -4.46 -45.30
CA VAL A 375 -6.30 -3.68 -44.07
C VAL A 375 -5.91 -4.60 -42.92
N MET A 376 -6.69 -5.66 -42.66
CA MET A 376 -6.37 -6.66 -41.63
C MET A 376 -5.00 -7.32 -41.89
N HIS A 377 -4.71 -7.77 -43.11
CA HIS A 377 -3.43 -8.39 -43.45
C HIS A 377 -2.23 -7.47 -43.18
N GLU A 378 -2.30 -6.20 -43.61
CA GLU A 378 -1.23 -5.23 -43.39
C GLU A 378 -1.13 -4.84 -41.90
N LEU A 379 -2.27 -4.76 -41.20
CA LEU A 379 -2.30 -4.55 -39.75
C LEU A 379 -1.60 -5.71 -39.01
N GLY A 380 -1.79 -6.96 -39.46
CA GLY A 380 -1.08 -8.12 -38.91
C GLY A 380 0.44 -7.98 -38.99
N HIS A 381 0.98 -7.40 -40.06
CA HIS A 381 2.40 -7.08 -40.13
C HIS A 381 2.83 -5.98 -39.14
N ASN A 382 1.99 -4.96 -38.92
CA ASN A 382 2.27 -3.92 -37.92
C ASN A 382 2.18 -4.47 -36.48
N LEU A 383 1.42 -5.55 -36.28
CA LEU A 383 1.29 -6.32 -35.05
C LEU A 383 2.32 -7.47 -34.95
N GLY A 384 3.38 -7.45 -35.76
CA GLY A 384 4.54 -8.34 -35.60
C GLY A 384 4.57 -9.60 -36.48
N LEU A 385 3.49 -9.93 -37.20
CA LEU A 385 3.48 -11.12 -38.06
C LEU A 385 4.33 -10.90 -39.31
N HIS A 386 5.50 -11.53 -39.40
CA HIS A 386 6.40 -11.37 -40.54
C HIS A 386 6.67 -12.69 -41.29
N PRO A 387 7.04 -12.66 -42.58
CA PRO A 387 7.29 -13.87 -43.38
C PRO A 387 8.36 -14.81 -42.83
N GLY A 388 9.18 -14.35 -41.89
CA GLY A 388 10.19 -15.14 -41.19
C GLY A 388 9.61 -16.07 -40.12
N GLU A 389 8.48 -15.70 -39.52
CA GLU A 389 7.89 -16.42 -38.38
C GLU A 389 7.23 -17.72 -38.80
N HIS A 390 6.53 -17.71 -39.94
CA HIS A 390 5.86 -18.89 -40.46
C HIS A 390 5.82 -18.93 -41.98
N ARG A 391 6.06 -20.12 -42.56
CA ARG A 391 6.09 -20.36 -44.01
C ARG A 391 4.79 -19.99 -44.73
N GLY A 392 3.67 -19.95 -44.01
CA GLY A 392 2.36 -19.59 -44.55
C GLY A 392 2.13 -18.08 -44.70
N ILE A 393 2.86 -17.24 -43.95
CA ILE A 393 2.76 -15.78 -44.01
C ILE A 393 3.27 -15.30 -45.38
N ASP A 394 2.54 -14.39 -46.01
CA ASP A 394 2.88 -13.82 -47.31
C ASP A 394 3.14 -14.84 -48.42
N SER A 395 2.46 -15.99 -48.35
CA SER A 395 2.74 -17.07 -49.27
C SER A 395 1.49 -17.85 -49.68
N TYR A 396 1.63 -18.56 -50.79
CA TYR A 396 0.70 -19.62 -51.20
C TYR A 396 1.24 -21.01 -50.82
N ALA A 397 2.29 -21.08 -50.00
CA ALA A 397 3.09 -22.28 -49.78
C ALA A 397 2.43 -23.28 -48.81
N VAL A 398 1.53 -22.78 -47.94
CA VAL A 398 0.74 -23.58 -47.00
C VAL A 398 -0.73 -23.50 -47.40
N LYS A 399 -1.41 -24.65 -47.38
CA LYS A 399 -2.82 -24.71 -47.74
C LYS A 399 -3.69 -24.03 -46.66
N PRO A 400 -4.79 -23.36 -47.05
CA PRO A 400 -5.66 -22.66 -46.13
C PRO A 400 -6.24 -23.53 -45.01
N GLU A 401 -6.44 -24.84 -45.23
CA GLU A 401 -6.95 -25.76 -44.20
C GLU A 401 -5.92 -26.09 -43.10
N ARG A 402 -4.64 -25.74 -43.30
CA ARG A 402 -3.57 -25.95 -42.31
C ARG A 402 -3.08 -24.67 -41.65
N TYR A 403 -3.41 -23.53 -42.26
CA TYR A 403 -3.05 -22.20 -41.76
C TYR A 403 -4.12 -21.24 -42.26
N PRO A 404 -5.26 -21.15 -41.54
CA PRO A 404 -6.44 -20.42 -41.97
C PRO A 404 -6.39 -18.90 -41.75
N SER A 405 -5.20 -18.32 -41.65
CA SER A 405 -4.96 -16.90 -41.44
C SER A 405 -5.15 -16.01 -42.67
N VAL A 406 -5.58 -14.76 -42.47
CA VAL A 406 -5.51 -13.71 -43.50
C VAL A 406 -4.08 -13.41 -43.96
N MET A 407 -3.06 -13.77 -43.17
CA MET A 407 -1.65 -13.70 -43.59
C MET A 407 -1.31 -14.67 -44.72
N ASN A 408 -2.14 -15.69 -44.95
CA ASN A 408 -2.02 -16.62 -46.07
C ASN A 408 -2.68 -16.05 -47.34
N TYR A 409 -1.94 -15.95 -48.44
CA TYR A 409 -2.48 -15.39 -49.68
C TYR A 409 -3.65 -16.19 -50.29
N HIS A 410 -3.82 -17.46 -49.92
CA HIS A 410 -5.03 -18.23 -50.28
C HIS A 410 -6.30 -17.65 -49.62
N ARG A 411 -6.19 -17.06 -48.42
CA ARG A 411 -7.31 -16.46 -47.65
C ARG A 411 -7.64 -15.04 -48.08
N LEU A 412 -6.70 -14.37 -48.75
CA LEU A 412 -6.97 -13.21 -49.59
C LEU A 412 -7.70 -13.59 -50.89
N GLY A 413 -8.60 -14.58 -50.89
CA GLY A 413 -9.45 -15.04 -51.99
C GLY A 413 -10.73 -14.20 -52.20
N ARG A 414 -11.56 -14.53 -53.20
CA ARG A 414 -12.67 -13.67 -53.69
C ARG A 414 -13.94 -13.67 -52.83
N CYS A 415 -14.05 -14.54 -51.83
CA CYS A 415 -15.22 -14.55 -50.96
C CYS A 415 -15.14 -13.42 -49.93
N ASP A 416 -16.33 -12.98 -49.51
CA ASP A 416 -16.55 -12.11 -48.35
C ASP A 416 -16.60 -12.94 -47.05
N CYS A 417 -15.58 -13.78 -46.88
CA CYS A 417 -15.41 -14.75 -45.81
C CYS A 417 -13.94 -14.86 -45.40
N HIS A 418 -13.67 -15.51 -44.25
CA HIS A 418 -12.34 -15.70 -43.65
C HIS A 418 -11.66 -14.39 -43.25
N TYR A 419 -12.25 -13.71 -42.26
CA TYR A 419 -11.67 -12.59 -41.55
C TYR A 419 -11.17 -13.14 -40.22
N ASP A 420 -9.92 -13.60 -40.19
CA ASP A 420 -9.34 -14.19 -39.00
C ASP A 420 -7.82 -14.33 -39.16
N TYR A 421 -7.09 -14.25 -38.05
CA TYR A 421 -5.76 -14.84 -38.00
C TYR A 421 -5.87 -16.27 -37.49
N SER A 422 -4.79 -17.05 -37.60
CA SER A 422 -4.82 -18.41 -37.09
C SER A 422 -4.67 -18.44 -35.56
N ASP A 423 -5.43 -19.30 -34.89
CA ASP A 423 -5.36 -19.60 -33.45
C ASP A 423 -4.49 -20.85 -33.14
N GLY A 424 -3.79 -21.37 -34.15
CA GLY A 424 -2.95 -22.57 -34.02
C GLY A 424 -3.71 -23.88 -33.80
N SER A 425 -5.05 -23.87 -33.76
CA SER A 425 -5.85 -25.04 -33.36
C SER A 425 -6.27 -25.94 -34.55
N ASN A 426 -6.07 -25.49 -35.79
CA ASN A 426 -6.70 -26.12 -36.96
C ASN A 426 -5.96 -27.36 -37.47
N ALA A 427 -4.64 -27.39 -37.37
CA ALA A 427 -3.82 -28.51 -37.84
C ALA A 427 -2.48 -28.61 -37.08
N SER A 428 -1.84 -29.78 -37.15
CA SER A 428 -0.47 -29.92 -36.65
C SER A 428 0.49 -29.00 -37.41
N GLY A 429 1.18 -28.13 -36.68
CA GLY A 429 2.06 -27.10 -37.24
C GLY A 429 1.32 -25.87 -37.78
N ASP A 430 0.05 -25.70 -37.41
CA ASP A 430 -0.64 -24.43 -37.55
C ASP A 430 -0.01 -23.42 -36.59
N PHE A 431 0.40 -22.28 -37.13
CA PHE A 431 1.07 -21.24 -36.37
C PHE A 431 0.01 -20.35 -35.74
N ASP A 432 0.12 -20.10 -34.43
CA ASP A 432 -0.80 -19.26 -33.69
C ASP A 432 -0.41 -17.79 -33.88
N ASP A 433 -1.09 -17.15 -34.83
CA ASP A 433 -0.89 -15.74 -35.11
C ASP A 433 -1.44 -14.86 -33.98
N TRP A 434 -2.55 -15.27 -33.36
CA TRP A 434 -3.19 -14.48 -32.30
C TRP A 434 -2.34 -14.44 -31.03
N ALA A 435 -1.75 -15.57 -30.63
CA ALA A 435 -0.79 -15.60 -29.53
C ALA A 435 0.46 -14.76 -29.84
N HIS A 436 0.93 -14.76 -31.09
CA HIS A 436 2.06 -13.93 -31.51
C HIS A 436 1.71 -12.43 -31.50
N ILE A 437 0.50 -12.06 -31.94
CA ILE A 437 -0.01 -10.68 -31.87
C ILE A 437 -0.10 -10.24 -30.40
N ALA A 438 -0.70 -11.04 -29.52
CA ALA A 438 -0.83 -10.71 -28.11
C ALA A 438 0.55 -10.45 -27.47
N SER A 439 1.49 -11.36 -27.66
CA SER A 439 2.86 -11.19 -27.16
C SER A 439 3.58 -9.98 -27.77
N ALA A 440 3.31 -9.66 -29.04
CA ALA A 440 3.89 -8.48 -29.67
C ALA A 440 3.31 -7.17 -29.13
N LEU A 441 2.06 -7.17 -28.65
CA LEU A 441 1.46 -6.03 -27.93
C LEU A 441 2.26 -5.79 -26.64
N ASP A 442 2.44 -6.83 -25.81
CA ASP A 442 3.16 -6.78 -24.53
C ASP A 442 4.61 -6.25 -24.64
N GLU A 443 5.37 -6.68 -25.66
CA GLU A 443 6.83 -6.42 -25.72
C GLU A 443 7.23 -5.04 -26.27
N ARG A 444 6.32 -4.31 -26.92
CA ARG A 444 6.66 -3.08 -27.65
C ARG A 444 6.35 -1.85 -26.80
N ALA A 445 7.33 -1.37 -26.04
CA ALA A 445 7.26 -0.02 -25.48
C ALA A 445 6.93 1.00 -26.60
N PRO A 446 6.04 1.98 -26.36
CA PRO A 446 5.76 3.02 -27.36
C PRO A 446 7.09 3.66 -27.78
N ASN A 447 7.20 4.06 -29.05
CA ASN A 447 8.31 4.89 -29.50
C ASN A 447 8.24 6.23 -28.74
N ALA A 448 8.83 6.26 -27.53
CA ALA A 448 8.78 7.33 -26.53
C ALA A 448 9.57 8.58 -26.93
N SER A 449 9.64 8.90 -28.22
CA SER A 449 10.31 10.10 -28.72
C SER A 449 9.33 11.17 -29.20
N ALA A 450 8.01 11.02 -29.02
CA ALA A 450 7.06 11.98 -29.59
C ALA A 450 5.69 12.12 -28.91
N ALA A 451 5.44 11.60 -27.69
CA ALA A 451 4.23 12.00 -26.97
C ALA A 451 4.34 13.49 -26.62
N PRO A 452 3.45 14.38 -27.12
CA PRO A 452 3.33 15.72 -26.57
C PRO A 452 2.93 15.58 -25.10
N SER A 453 3.49 16.41 -24.20
CA SER A 453 3.09 16.37 -22.79
C SER A 453 1.57 16.57 -22.70
N LEU A 454 0.85 15.56 -22.21
CA LEU A 454 -0.60 15.62 -22.02
C LEU A 454 -1.01 16.38 -20.75
N VAL A 455 -0.07 17.09 -20.11
CA VAL A 455 -0.36 17.96 -18.98
C VAL A 455 -0.75 19.35 -19.49
N GLY A 456 -2.05 19.64 -19.48
CA GLY A 456 -2.65 20.95 -19.72
C GLY A 456 -3.56 21.35 -18.57
#